data_AF-A0A918U6U2-F1
#
_entry.id   AF-A0A918U6U2-F1
#
_cell.length_a   1.000
_cell.length_b   1.000
_cell.length_c   1.000
_cell.angle_alpha   90.00
_cell.angle_beta   90.00
_cell.angle_gamma   90.00
#
_symmetry.space_group_name_H-M   'P 1'
#
loop_
_entity.id
_entity.type
_entity.pdbx_description
1 polymer ?
#
loop_
_entity_poly.entity_id
_entity_poly.type
_entity_poly.pdbx_seq_one_letter_code
_entity_poly.pdbx_strand_id
1 'polypeptide(L)'
;MSGGLSKRLVPDGLWALVAPLLPSFAARPQGGGTAPRDERGVFTAVVYVLTSECAWRQLPYTFGVSPATAHRRFAMWTEAGVWRRLHRAVLDGLGARDELDWASVIVDAAAARARR
;
A
#
# COMPACT_ATOMS: atom_id res chain seq x y z
N MET A 1 16.40 1.54 -5.64
CA MET A 1 15.83 0.17 -5.58
C MET A 1 14.98 -0.05 -6.81
N SER A 2 14.96 -1.29 -7.34
CA SER A 2 14.36 -1.72 -8.61
C SER A 2 13.05 -1.03 -9.01
N GLY A 3 13.12 0.04 -9.82
CA GLY A 3 11.94 0.73 -10.32
C GLY A 3 10.96 -0.18 -11.09
N GLY A 4 11.43 -1.34 -11.58
CA GLY A 4 10.60 -2.32 -12.26
C GLY A 4 9.62 -3.08 -11.37
N LEU A 5 9.99 -3.43 -10.13
CA LEU A 5 9.08 -4.16 -9.21
C LEU A 5 8.01 -3.23 -8.64
N SER A 6 8.40 -2.00 -8.27
CA SER A 6 7.46 -0.98 -7.81
C SER A 6 6.44 -0.64 -8.89
N LYS A 7 6.85 -0.47 -10.16
CA LYS A 7 5.91 -0.22 -11.27
C LYS A 7 5.03 -1.41 -11.62
N ARG A 8 5.51 -2.65 -11.42
CA ARG A 8 4.72 -3.86 -11.67
C ARG A 8 3.64 -4.08 -10.61
N LEU A 9 3.98 -3.89 -9.33
CA LEU A 9 3.05 -4.10 -8.21
C LEU A 9 2.16 -2.88 -7.95
N VAL A 10 2.69 -1.70 -8.22
CA VAL A 10 2.00 -0.42 -8.04
C VAL A 10 2.23 0.43 -9.29
N PRO A 11 1.45 0.21 -10.37
CA PRO A 11 1.49 1.05 -11.56
C PRO A 11 1.25 2.53 -11.23
N ASP A 12 1.67 3.43 -12.12
CA ASP A 12 1.57 4.87 -11.89
C ASP A 12 0.10 5.34 -11.73
N GLY A 13 -0.86 4.77 -12.48
CA GLY A 13 -2.27 5.10 -12.32
C GLY A 13 -2.87 4.59 -11.02
N LEU A 14 -2.53 3.37 -10.59
CA LEU A 14 -2.90 2.87 -9.25
C LEU A 14 -2.31 3.77 -8.15
N TRP A 15 -1.05 4.19 -8.30
CA TRP A 15 -0.43 5.11 -7.35
C TRP A 15 -1.17 6.45 -7.30
N ALA A 16 -1.58 6.99 -8.44
CA ALA A 16 -2.35 8.23 -8.51
C ALA A 16 -3.71 8.13 -7.78
N LEU A 17 -4.34 6.96 -7.78
CA LEU A 17 -5.57 6.71 -7.02
C LEU A 17 -5.32 6.58 -5.52
N VAL A 18 -4.25 5.88 -5.10
CA VAL A 18 -4.03 5.57 -3.68
C VAL A 18 -3.32 6.69 -2.92
N ALA A 19 -2.38 7.39 -3.53
CA ALA A 19 -1.60 8.46 -2.91
C ALA A 19 -2.48 9.49 -2.16
N PRO A 20 -3.58 10.03 -2.73
CA PRO A 20 -4.44 10.98 -2.01
C PRO A 20 -5.27 10.35 -0.89
N LEU A 21 -5.40 9.02 -0.85
CA LEU A 21 -6.16 8.29 0.17
C LEU A 21 -5.32 7.96 1.40
N LEU A 22 -3.99 7.96 1.27
CA LEU A 22 -3.08 7.65 2.36
C LEU A 22 -3.17 8.75 3.43
N PRO A 23 -3.32 8.38 4.72
CA PRO A 23 -3.29 9.36 5.79
C PRO A 23 -1.92 10.04 5.82
N SER A 24 -1.94 11.37 5.71
CA SER A 24 -0.72 12.19 5.74
C SER A 24 0.10 11.88 6.98
N PHE A 25 1.42 11.78 6.83
CA PHE A 25 2.30 11.65 7.98
C PHE A 25 2.26 12.93 8.83
N ALA A 26 1.51 12.92 9.93
CA ALA A 26 1.61 13.96 10.95
C ALA A 26 2.91 13.74 11.74
N ALA A 27 3.87 14.64 11.56
CA ALA A 27 5.05 14.68 12.43
C ALA A 27 4.57 14.83 13.88
N ARG A 28 5.07 13.98 14.79
CA ARG A 28 4.71 14.09 16.20
C ARG A 28 5.21 15.43 16.77
N PRO A 29 4.42 16.13 17.60
CA PRO A 29 4.80 17.41 18.18
C PRO A 29 6.09 17.37 19.01
N GLN A 30 6.45 16.21 19.57
CA GLN A 30 7.67 16.01 20.38
C GLN A 30 8.97 15.99 19.56
N GLY A 31 8.93 16.14 18.23
CA GLY A 31 10.10 15.88 17.38
C GLY A 31 10.43 14.39 17.30
N GLY A 32 11.01 13.94 16.19
CA GLY A 32 11.28 12.51 15.95
C GLY A 32 10.28 11.81 15.02
N GLY A 33 9.60 12.57 14.15
CA GLY A 33 8.96 12.00 12.96
C GLY A 33 10.04 11.61 11.95
N THR A 34 10.31 10.31 11.77
CA THR A 34 11.19 9.81 10.70
C THR A 34 10.79 10.46 9.38
N ALA A 35 11.79 10.99 8.66
CA ALA A 35 11.69 11.65 7.35
C ALA A 35 10.65 11.02 6.42
N PRO A 36 10.06 11.78 5.47
CA PRO A 36 9.09 11.26 4.51
C PRO A 36 9.68 10.03 3.82
N ARG A 37 9.32 8.85 4.32
CA ARG A 37 9.64 7.58 3.69
C ARG A 37 8.94 7.62 2.35
N ASP A 38 9.60 7.11 1.33
CA ASP A 38 8.98 6.80 0.04
C ASP A 38 7.64 6.06 0.28
N GLU A 39 6.53 6.81 0.28
CA GLU A 39 5.22 6.27 0.66
C GLU A 39 4.77 5.23 -0.35
N ARG A 40 5.19 5.40 -1.62
CA ARG A 40 5.02 4.41 -2.67
C ARG A 40 5.82 3.16 -2.38
N GLY A 41 7.06 3.30 -1.92
CA GLY A 41 7.89 2.16 -1.50
C GLY A 41 7.26 1.37 -0.34
N VAL A 42 6.73 2.06 0.66
CA VAL A 42 5.99 1.44 1.78
C VAL A 42 4.72 0.76 1.28
N PHE A 43 3.95 1.42 0.41
CA PHE A 43 2.74 0.86 -0.16
C PHE A 43 3.04 -0.38 -1.00
N THR A 44 4.08 -0.33 -1.84
CA THR A 44 4.56 -1.46 -2.64
C THR A 44 4.94 -2.64 -1.75
N ALA A 45 5.65 -2.39 -0.64
CA ALA A 45 6.04 -3.44 0.30
C ALA A 45 4.82 -4.11 0.97
N VAL A 46 3.80 -3.31 1.32
CA VAL A 46 2.54 -3.83 1.85
C VAL A 46 1.82 -4.66 0.79
N VAL A 47 1.63 -4.11 -0.42
CA VAL A 47 0.99 -4.79 -1.55
C VAL A 47 1.67 -6.13 -1.83
N TYR A 48 3.00 -6.17 -1.87
CA TYR A 48 3.74 -7.42 -2.06
C TYR A 48 3.35 -8.50 -1.04
N VAL A 49 3.29 -8.15 0.25
CA VAL A 49 2.92 -9.09 1.32
C VAL A 49 1.46 -9.53 1.20
N LEU A 50 0.58 -8.64 0.75
CA LEU A 50 -0.82 -8.96 0.51
C LEU A 50 -0.99 -9.92 -0.66
N THR A 51 -0.35 -9.66 -1.80
CA THR A 51 -0.52 -10.45 -3.04
C THR A 51 0.27 -11.76 -3.04
N SER A 52 1.41 -11.82 -2.35
CA SER A 52 2.21 -13.05 -2.22
C SER A 52 1.77 -13.94 -1.06
N GLU A 53 0.84 -13.47 -0.24
CA GLU A 53 0.39 -14.10 1.01
C GLU A 53 1.51 -14.43 2.02
N CYS A 54 2.73 -13.92 1.81
CA CYS A 54 3.87 -14.27 2.64
C CYS A 54 3.71 -13.74 4.08
N ALA A 55 4.46 -14.32 5.03
CA ALA A 55 4.53 -13.74 6.36
C ALA A 55 5.22 -12.36 6.29
N TRP A 56 4.82 -11.41 7.14
CA TRP A 56 5.46 -10.08 7.20
C TRP A 56 6.97 -10.17 7.42
N ARG A 57 7.43 -11.16 8.22
CA ARG A 57 8.85 -11.44 8.48
C ARG A 57 9.64 -11.88 7.24
N GLN A 58 8.95 -12.29 6.17
CA GLN A 58 9.54 -12.71 4.90
C GLN A 58 9.57 -11.57 3.87
N LEU A 59 9.18 -10.34 4.26
CA LEU A 59 9.30 -9.17 3.38
C LEU A 59 10.76 -8.99 2.94
N PRO A 60 11.07 -9.00 1.64
CA PRO A 60 12.41 -8.81 1.14
C PRO A 60 13.02 -7.47 1.55
N TYR A 61 14.30 -7.47 1.94
CA TYR A 61 15.02 -6.24 2.30
C TYR A 61 15.16 -5.26 1.12
N THR A 62 15.02 -5.75 -0.12
CA THR A 62 15.05 -4.95 -1.36
C THR A 62 13.98 -3.86 -1.42
N PHE A 63 12.97 -3.90 -0.55
CA PHE A 63 11.96 -2.85 -0.41
C PHE A 63 12.36 -1.71 0.53
N GLY A 64 13.52 -1.77 1.20
CA GLY A 64 14.01 -0.68 2.08
C GLY A 64 13.07 -0.36 3.25
N VAL A 65 12.10 -1.23 3.51
CA VAL A 65 11.05 -1.08 4.51
C VAL A 65 11.13 -2.26 5.45
N SER A 66 11.20 -2.00 6.75
CA SER A 66 11.22 -3.09 7.73
C SER A 66 9.84 -3.77 7.82
N PRO A 67 9.78 -5.09 8.06
CA PRO A 67 8.53 -5.82 8.30
C PRO A 67 7.60 -5.14 9.30
N ALA A 68 8.15 -4.66 10.42
CA ALA A 68 7.39 -3.95 11.45
C ALA A 68 6.79 -2.63 10.94
N THR A 69 7.52 -1.90 10.09
CA THR A 69 7.01 -0.66 9.49
C THR A 69 5.88 -0.95 8.51
N ALA A 70 6.02 -1.95 7.65
CA ALA A 70 5.00 -2.37 6.70
C ALA A 70 3.71 -2.80 7.42
N HIS A 71 3.85 -3.65 8.45
CA HIS A 71 2.71 -4.12 9.24
C HIS A 71 1.98 -2.98 9.95
N ARG A 72 2.70 -2.06 10.61
CA ARG A 72 2.10 -0.89 11.28
C ARG A 72 1.34 0.01 10.28
N ARG A 73 1.90 0.19 9.08
CA ARG A 73 1.25 0.98 8.02
C ARG A 73 0.01 0.31 7.48
N PHE A 74 0.06 -1.01 7.27
CA PHE A 74 -1.12 -1.79 6.92
C PHE A 74 -2.25 -1.62 7.95
N ALA A 75 -1.96 -1.81 9.24
CA ALA A 75 -2.96 -1.63 10.30
C ALA A 75 -3.57 -0.22 10.31
N MET A 76 -2.71 0.82 10.26
CA MET A 76 -3.15 2.22 10.19
C MET A 76 -4.04 2.50 8.97
N TRP A 77 -3.68 1.97 7.79
CA TRP A 77 -4.47 2.16 6.58
C TRP A 77 -5.79 1.40 6.60
N THR A 78 -5.80 0.22 7.21
CA THR A 78 -7.03 -0.55 7.45
C THR A 78 -7.98 0.22 8.38
N GLU A 79 -7.49 0.73 9.50
CA GLU A 79 -8.27 1.56 10.43
C GLU A 79 -8.76 2.86 9.79
N ALA A 80 -7.92 3.53 8.99
CA ALA A 80 -8.28 4.72 8.23
C ALA A 80 -9.25 4.44 7.07
N GLY A 81 -9.54 3.17 6.77
CA GLY A 81 -10.45 2.75 5.70
C GLY A 81 -9.91 2.99 4.30
N VAL A 82 -8.58 3.04 4.12
CA VAL A 82 -7.90 3.28 2.83
C VAL A 82 -8.36 2.27 1.79
N TRP A 83 -8.40 0.98 2.13
CA TRP A 83 -8.77 -0.10 1.21
C TRP A 83 -10.20 0.07 0.66
N ARG A 84 -11.13 0.46 1.52
CA ARG A 84 -12.53 0.72 1.12
C ARG A 84 -12.64 1.95 0.22
N ARG A 85 -11.86 3.00 0.47
CA ARG A 85 -11.84 4.19 -0.38
C ARG A 85 -11.18 3.90 -1.73
N LEU A 86 -10.12 3.10 -1.73
CA LEU A 86 -9.45 2.65 -2.95
C LEU A 86 -10.42 1.85 -3.82
N HIS A 87 -11.16 0.90 -3.22
CA HIS A 87 -12.19 0.14 -3.93
C HIS A 87 -13.26 1.05 -4.56
N ARG A 88 -13.71 2.09 -3.86
CA ARG A 88 -14.65 3.07 -4.43
C ARG A 88 -14.02 3.88 -5.56
N ALA A 89 -12.81 4.39 -5.37
CA ALA A 89 -12.10 5.16 -6.40
C ALA A 89 -11.88 4.36 -7.69
N VAL A 90 -11.67 3.04 -7.57
CA VAL A 90 -11.57 2.09 -8.68
C VAL A 90 -12.93 1.94 -9.38
N LEU A 91 -14.02 1.76 -8.63
CA LEU A 91 -15.36 1.66 -9.21
C LEU A 91 -15.82 2.97 -9.88
N ASP A 92 -15.47 4.12 -9.29
CA ASP A 92 -15.84 5.46 -9.79
C ASP A 92 -14.96 5.89 -10.98
N GLY A 93 -13.71 5.40 -11.03
CA GLY A 93 -12.71 5.70 -12.05
C GLY A 93 -12.79 4.79 -13.28
N LEU A 94 -13.88 4.87 -14.04
CA LEU A 94 -14.03 4.20 -15.33
C LEU A 94 -13.01 4.74 -16.37
N GLY A 95 -11.82 4.13 -16.47
CA GLY A 95 -10.82 4.59 -17.45
C GLY A 95 -9.73 3.61 -17.92
N ALA A 96 -9.24 2.68 -17.09
CA ALA A 96 -8.13 1.81 -17.49
C ALA A 96 -8.37 0.37 -17.02
N ARG A 97 -8.83 -0.51 -17.94
CA ARG A 97 -9.22 -1.91 -17.65
C ARG A 97 -8.16 -2.69 -16.87
N ASP A 98 -6.88 -2.44 -17.11
CA ASP A 98 -5.79 -3.18 -16.46
C ASP A 98 -5.52 -2.70 -15.02
N GLU A 99 -5.69 -1.42 -14.71
CA GLU A 99 -5.44 -0.89 -13.36
C GLU A 99 -6.56 -1.25 -12.39
N LEU A 100 -7.79 -1.41 -12.91
CA LEU A 100 -8.96 -1.85 -12.17
C LEU A 100 -8.80 -3.28 -11.64
N ASP A 101 -8.27 -4.19 -12.48
CA ASP A 101 -8.04 -5.59 -12.10
C ASP A 101 -7.01 -5.69 -10.96
N TRP A 102 -5.88 -4.99 -11.09
CA TRP A 102 -4.85 -4.96 -10.06
C TRP A 102 -5.34 -4.35 -8.74
N ALA A 103 -6.10 -3.26 -8.80
CA ALA A 103 -6.62 -2.63 -7.60
C ALA A 103 -7.65 -3.51 -6.88
N SER A 104 -8.51 -4.22 -7.63
CA SER A 104 -9.45 -5.19 -7.06
C SER A 104 -8.73 -6.32 -6.35
N VAL A 105 -7.70 -6.92 -6.99
CA VAL A 105 -6.87 -7.97 -6.39
C VAL A 105 -6.23 -7.50 -5.08
N ILE A 106 -5.72 -6.27 -5.03
CA ILE A 106 -5.12 -5.70 -3.82
C ILE A 106 -6.17 -5.51 -2.71
N VAL A 107 -7.36 -5.00 -3.06
CA VAL A 107 -8.45 -4.82 -2.10
C VAL A 107 -8.91 -6.15 -1.53
N ASP A 108 -9.09 -7.18 -2.37
CA ASP A 108 -9.52 -8.50 -1.94
C ASP A 108 -8.47 -9.17 -1.04
N ALA A 109 -7.19 -9.07 -1.40
CA ALA A 109 -6.09 -9.57 -0.59
C ALA A 109 -5.99 -8.83 0.77
N ALA A 110 -6.15 -7.50 0.77
CA ALA A 110 -6.19 -6.71 1.99
C ALA A 110 -7.36 -7.14 2.90
N ALA A 111 -8.55 -7.32 2.32
CA ALA A 111 -9.74 -7.73 3.04
C ALA A 111 -9.61 -9.15 3.60
N ALA A 112 -9.06 -10.10 2.83
CA ALA A 112 -8.80 -11.46 3.28
C ALA A 112 -7.83 -11.49 4.46
N ARG A 113 -6.79 -10.64 4.44
CA ARG A 113 -5.79 -10.60 5.49
C ARG A 113 -6.23 -9.82 6.73
N ALA A 114 -7.07 -8.80 6.59
CA ALA A 114 -7.65 -8.07 7.71
C ALA A 114 -8.63 -8.93 8.55
N ARG A 115 -9.14 -10.03 7.98
CA ARG A 115 -10.02 -10.99 8.67
C ARG A 115 -9.29 -12.11 9.39
N ARG A 116 -7.97 -12.23 9.25
CA ARG A 116 -7.13 -13.24 9.92
C ARG A 116 -6.49 -12.66 11.17
#